data_AF-A0A9E4AZ51-F1
#
_entry.id   AF-A0A9E4AZ51-F1
#
_cell.length_a   1.000
_cell.length_b   1.000
_cell.length_c   1.000
_cell.angle_alpha   90.00
_cell.angle_beta   90.00
_cell.angle_gamma   90.00
#
_symmetry.space_group_name_H-M   'P 1'
#
loop_
_entity.id
_entity.type
_entity.pdbx_description
1 polymer ?
#
loop_
_entity_poly.entity_id
_entity_poly.type
_entity_poly.pdbx_seq_one_letter_code
_entity_poly.pdbx_strand_id
1 'polypeptide(L)'
;MRNILENPFAPRQYGQLVKVTERVYLFRNIVNSSIIIGDKGVAVIDTQVNQMMARRLRNAIRAITDKPILYAINTHYHWDHTNGNTIFHEAGATVVAREMTKDFMVNRSPRQEAFLRSRGFTLGDPPFLPQQTFTHETELDLGNQPLHLVHLGKAETDDATAIRVPAENCIVSGDTVMTGSFPIFGQPVMNEGLMANHDWINTIKELRTYEPKSILPGHGPLARDAEIDLLLKIESYFLTEVRKRVEQGISLNTLLAEMEANLPDWIRSIAEVWGTPRYAILRVYRGLIDDPEPGWQHLKPSAIPAADTEKLYEKTNALEDFQAYRETAEEVAEGNDFGLAIAILKTATEKYPNLPDAWTEYANLLTQASRTVSSVLEKGDFFAEAKKAFNIALELDPDHAPAHLLRGYNHILSAYRNGDETKTGLESIYKALVIGIQGTQIAQAYFCIGLAHRTNGDETLAREAFAKAIAADARYMPAQLANMA
;
A
#
# COMPACT_ATOMS: atom_id res chain seq x y z
N MET A 1 7.22 -5.22 21.12
CA MET A 1 7.47 -6.07 19.95
C MET A 1 6.75 -7.40 20.12
N ARG A 2 5.46 -7.48 19.76
CA ARG A 2 4.75 -8.76 19.66
C ARG A 2 4.95 -9.28 18.24
N ASN A 3 5.51 -10.49 18.17
CA ASN A 3 5.77 -11.37 17.03
C ASN A 3 5.36 -10.88 15.64
N ILE A 4 6.28 -10.19 14.97
CA ILE A 4 6.32 -10.14 13.50
C ILE A 4 6.51 -11.57 12.92
N LEU A 5 7.13 -12.48 13.70
CA LEU A 5 7.40 -13.87 13.30
C LEU A 5 6.18 -14.82 13.43
N GLU A 6 5.15 -14.48 14.20
CA GLU A 6 3.90 -15.25 14.29
C GLU A 6 2.73 -14.55 13.59
N ASN A 7 2.98 -13.41 12.94
CA ASN A 7 1.96 -12.74 12.14
C ASN A 7 1.75 -13.51 10.82
N PRO A 8 0.61 -14.18 10.59
CA PRO A 8 0.32 -14.81 9.30
C PRO A 8 0.29 -13.80 8.13
N PHE A 9 0.33 -12.51 8.45
CA PHE A 9 0.30 -11.34 7.58
C PHE A 9 1.60 -10.51 7.59
N ALA A 10 2.68 -10.98 8.22
CA ALA A 10 4.00 -10.41 7.97
C ALA A 10 4.37 -10.54 6.49
N PRO A 11 5.19 -9.63 5.92
CA PRO A 11 5.64 -9.76 4.54
C PRO A 11 6.35 -11.10 4.35
N ARG A 12 5.63 -12.06 3.76
CA ARG A 12 6.20 -13.27 3.16
C ARG A 12 6.69 -12.89 1.78
N GLN A 13 7.79 -13.51 1.34
CA GLN A 13 8.49 -13.25 0.08
C GLN A 13 7.52 -12.78 -1.03
N TYR A 14 7.62 -11.50 -1.40
CA TYR A 14 6.92 -10.97 -2.55
C TYR A 14 7.29 -11.80 -3.78
N GLY A 15 6.29 -12.12 -4.60
CA GLY A 15 6.47 -13.00 -5.76
C GLY A 15 6.40 -14.49 -5.43
N GLN A 16 5.77 -14.86 -4.32
CA GLN A 16 5.46 -16.26 -4.03
C GLN A 16 4.31 -16.74 -4.92
N LEU A 17 4.58 -17.79 -5.69
CA LEU A 17 3.56 -18.51 -6.43
C LEU A 17 2.96 -19.62 -5.54
N VAL A 18 1.66 -19.53 -5.27
CA VAL A 18 0.91 -20.51 -4.48
C VAL A 18 0.07 -21.38 -5.42
N LYS A 19 0.36 -22.68 -5.46
CA LYS A 19 -0.49 -23.64 -6.17
C LYS A 19 -1.78 -23.86 -5.39
N VAL A 20 -2.92 -23.52 -5.99
CA VAL A 20 -4.26 -23.67 -5.38
C VAL A 20 -4.86 -25.01 -5.80
N THR A 21 -4.79 -25.33 -7.08
CA THR A 21 -5.16 -26.63 -7.66
C THR A 21 -4.12 -27.03 -8.71
N GLU A 22 -4.37 -28.08 -9.51
CA GLU A 22 -3.43 -28.48 -10.57
C GLU A 22 -3.25 -27.38 -11.64
N ARG A 23 -4.32 -26.65 -11.94
CA ARG A 23 -4.40 -25.67 -13.03
C ARG A 23 -4.56 -24.23 -12.55
N VAL A 24 -4.63 -24.01 -11.24
CA VAL A 24 -4.86 -22.68 -10.64
C VAL A 24 -3.73 -22.32 -9.69
N TYR A 25 -3.16 -21.14 -9.89
CA TYR A 25 -2.11 -20.58 -9.06
C TYR A 25 -2.47 -19.14 -8.65
N LEU A 26 -2.07 -18.76 -7.44
CA LEU A 26 -2.15 -17.40 -6.92
C LEU A 26 -0.74 -16.85 -6.77
N PHE A 27 -0.36 -15.88 -7.58
CA PHE A 27 0.88 -15.14 -7.42
C PHE A 27 0.67 -14.02 -6.41
N ARG A 28 1.28 -14.15 -5.24
CA ARG A 28 1.10 -13.22 -4.12
C ARG A 28 2.11 -12.09 -4.18
N ASN A 29 1.60 -10.86 -4.15
CA ASN A 29 2.39 -9.64 -4.03
C ASN A 29 1.58 -8.57 -3.26
N ILE A 30 1.94 -7.29 -3.39
CA ILE A 30 1.09 -6.17 -2.93
C ILE A 30 -0.33 -6.37 -3.47
N VAL A 31 -0.47 -6.67 -4.77
CA VAL A 31 -1.67 -7.18 -5.43
C VAL A 31 -1.46 -8.63 -5.81
N ASN A 32 -2.49 -9.44 -5.73
CA ASN A 32 -2.48 -10.80 -6.22
C ASN A 32 -2.81 -10.86 -7.71
N SER A 33 -2.14 -11.76 -8.42
CA SER A 33 -2.59 -12.18 -9.75
C SER A 33 -2.94 -13.66 -9.74
N SER A 34 -4.07 -14.01 -10.34
CA SER A 34 -4.44 -15.42 -10.51
C SER A 34 -4.01 -15.92 -11.88
N ILE A 35 -3.52 -17.16 -11.93
CA ILE A 35 -3.04 -17.80 -13.15
C ILE A 35 -3.84 -19.08 -13.33
N ILE A 36 -4.55 -19.17 -14.46
CA ILE A 36 -5.37 -20.33 -14.81
C ILE A 36 -4.83 -20.98 -16.08
N ILE A 37 -4.58 -22.28 -16.04
CA ILE A 37 -3.94 -23.04 -17.12
C ILE A 37 -4.94 -24.01 -17.72
N GLY A 38 -5.33 -23.82 -18.98
CA GLY A 38 -6.06 -24.80 -19.77
C GLY A 38 -5.16 -25.49 -20.80
N ASP A 39 -5.73 -26.35 -21.64
CA ASP A 39 -4.99 -27.12 -22.64
C ASP A 39 -4.48 -26.25 -23.81
N LYS A 40 -5.23 -25.21 -24.20
CA LYS A 40 -4.88 -24.26 -25.26
C LYS A 40 -3.92 -23.17 -24.79
N GLY A 41 -3.98 -22.78 -23.52
CA GLY A 41 -3.20 -21.65 -23.03
C GLY A 41 -3.48 -21.23 -21.59
N VAL A 42 -2.98 -20.06 -21.24
CA VAL A 42 -3.05 -19.46 -19.89
C VAL A 42 -3.89 -18.19 -19.91
N ALA A 43 -4.71 -17.98 -18.88
CA ALA A 43 -5.21 -16.66 -18.53
C ALA A 43 -4.50 -16.16 -17.27
N VAL A 44 -4.11 -14.88 -17.29
CA VAL A 44 -3.71 -14.14 -16.10
C VAL A 44 -4.84 -13.20 -15.71
N ILE A 45 -5.22 -13.19 -14.44
CA ILE A 45 -6.23 -12.29 -13.90
C ILE A 45 -5.51 -11.27 -13.01
N ASP A 46 -5.68 -10.00 -13.36
CA ASP A 46 -4.96 -8.82 -12.86
C ASP A 46 -3.45 -8.86 -13.11
N THR A 47 -2.86 -7.70 -13.42
CA THR A 47 -1.53 -7.63 -14.04
C THR A 47 -0.45 -6.98 -13.18
N GLN A 48 -0.73 -6.74 -11.89
CA GLN A 48 0.18 -6.14 -10.91
C GLN A 48 0.36 -4.62 -11.05
N VAL A 49 0.97 -4.05 -10.00
CA VAL A 49 1.18 -2.61 -9.78
C VAL A 49 1.96 -1.89 -10.87
N ASN A 50 2.83 -2.57 -11.63
CA ASN A 50 3.62 -1.94 -12.69
C ASN A 50 4.28 -2.96 -13.60
N GLN A 51 4.94 -2.45 -14.64
CA GLN A 51 5.61 -3.23 -15.66
C GLN A 51 6.76 -4.10 -15.09
N MET A 52 7.44 -3.66 -14.03
CA MET A 52 8.49 -4.46 -13.39
C MET A 52 7.89 -5.69 -12.68
N MET A 53 6.83 -5.51 -11.88
CA MET A 53 6.14 -6.61 -11.21
C MET A 53 5.44 -7.53 -12.22
N ALA A 54 4.85 -6.98 -13.27
CA ALA A 54 4.24 -7.75 -14.35
C ALA A 54 5.27 -8.64 -15.08
N ARG A 55 6.50 -8.16 -15.30
CA ARG A 55 7.60 -8.99 -15.84
C ARG A 55 7.97 -10.14 -14.91
N ARG A 56 7.99 -9.92 -13.59
CA ARG A 56 8.21 -11.00 -12.62
C ARG A 56 7.10 -12.05 -12.65
N LEU A 57 5.86 -11.60 -12.67
CA LEU A 57 4.70 -12.49 -12.81
C LEU A 57 4.81 -13.31 -14.10
N ARG A 58 5.15 -12.68 -15.23
CA ARG A 58 5.36 -13.39 -16.50
C ARG A 58 6.47 -14.45 -16.39
N ASN A 59 7.58 -14.12 -15.73
CA ASN A 59 8.67 -15.07 -15.51
C ASN A 59 8.23 -16.23 -14.60
N ALA A 60 7.43 -15.96 -13.56
CA ALA A 60 6.86 -16.99 -12.69
C ALA A 60 5.90 -17.92 -13.45
N ILE A 61 5.08 -17.38 -14.37
CA ILE A 61 4.24 -18.19 -15.27
C ILE A 61 5.11 -19.08 -16.16
N ARG A 62 6.21 -18.55 -16.71
CA ARG A 62 7.13 -19.33 -17.56
C ARG A 62 7.87 -20.42 -16.81
N ALA A 63 8.08 -20.27 -15.50
CA ALA A 63 8.68 -21.32 -14.67
C ALA A 63 7.74 -22.53 -14.46
N ILE A 64 6.43 -22.39 -14.69
CA ILE A 64 5.46 -23.47 -14.49
C ILE A 64 4.83 -23.99 -15.79
N THR A 65 4.90 -23.25 -16.89
CA THR A 65 4.36 -23.68 -18.19
C THR A 65 4.92 -22.92 -19.39
N ASP A 66 5.07 -23.62 -20.51
CA ASP A 66 5.45 -23.04 -21.82
C ASP A 66 4.25 -22.65 -22.69
N LYS A 67 3.02 -22.90 -22.22
CA LYS A 67 1.79 -22.60 -22.97
C LYS A 67 1.66 -21.08 -23.26
N PRO A 68 1.04 -20.69 -24.39
CA PRO A 68 0.83 -19.27 -24.71
C PRO A 68 -0.08 -18.62 -23.65
N ILE A 69 0.19 -17.37 -23.30
CA ILE A 69 -0.74 -16.57 -22.49
C ILE A 69 -1.74 -15.97 -23.46
N LEU A 70 -2.99 -16.44 -23.39
CA LEU A 70 -4.05 -16.05 -24.32
C LEU A 70 -4.76 -14.78 -23.85
N TYR A 71 -4.96 -14.65 -22.54
CA TYR A 71 -5.74 -13.56 -21.96
C TYR A 71 -5.05 -12.94 -20.75
N ALA A 72 -5.12 -11.60 -20.67
CA ALA A 72 -4.96 -10.85 -19.45
C ALA A 72 -6.32 -10.23 -19.10
N ILE A 73 -6.90 -10.62 -17.98
CA ILE A 73 -8.27 -10.24 -17.59
C ILE A 73 -8.19 -9.29 -16.40
N ASN A 74 -8.75 -8.09 -16.52
CA ASN A 74 -8.83 -7.16 -15.38
C ASN A 74 -10.15 -7.36 -14.63
N THR A 75 -10.05 -7.48 -13.30
CA THR A 75 -11.22 -7.60 -12.42
C THR A 75 -11.93 -6.27 -12.24
N HIS A 76 -11.18 -5.17 -12.15
CA HIS A 76 -11.69 -3.81 -12.03
C HIS A 76 -10.63 -2.77 -12.42
N TYR A 77 -11.01 -1.49 -12.42
CA TYR A 77 -10.22 -0.42 -13.04
C TYR A 77 -8.99 0.05 -12.25
N HIS A 78 -8.83 -0.35 -10.98
CA HIS A 78 -7.78 0.20 -10.14
C HIS A 78 -6.39 -0.03 -10.74
N TRP A 79 -5.56 0.99 -10.59
CA TRP A 79 -4.21 1.03 -11.15
C TRP A 79 -3.41 -0.24 -10.84
N ASP A 80 -3.46 -0.73 -9.62
CA ASP A 80 -2.65 -1.84 -9.16
C ASP A 80 -3.06 -3.21 -9.74
N HIS A 81 -4.24 -3.29 -10.35
CA HIS A 81 -4.74 -4.46 -11.08
C HIS A 81 -4.51 -4.38 -12.59
N THR A 82 -4.23 -3.19 -13.13
CA THR A 82 -4.23 -2.92 -14.57
C THR A 82 -2.88 -2.46 -15.12
N ASN A 83 -2.00 -1.92 -14.28
CA ASN A 83 -0.80 -1.23 -14.74
C ASN A 83 0.27 -2.13 -15.39
N GLY A 84 0.18 -3.44 -15.19
CA GLY A 84 1.01 -4.41 -15.89
C GLY A 84 0.49 -4.86 -17.26
N ASN A 85 -0.68 -4.39 -17.71
CA ASN A 85 -1.35 -4.87 -18.93
C ASN A 85 -0.42 -4.85 -20.16
N THR A 86 0.40 -3.81 -20.31
CA THR A 86 1.34 -3.64 -21.42
C THR A 86 2.27 -4.85 -21.58
N ILE A 87 2.75 -5.42 -20.46
CA ILE A 87 3.69 -6.56 -20.50
C ILE A 87 3.05 -7.84 -21.01
N PHE A 88 1.75 -8.03 -20.75
CA PHE A 88 1.00 -9.18 -21.25
C PHE A 88 0.53 -8.97 -22.68
N HIS A 89 0.15 -7.75 -23.03
CA HIS A 89 -0.16 -7.41 -24.42
C HIS A 89 1.04 -7.64 -25.34
N GLU A 90 2.23 -7.15 -24.97
CA GLU A 90 3.48 -7.39 -25.72
C GLU A 90 3.85 -8.87 -25.82
N ALA A 91 3.40 -9.69 -24.86
CA ALA A 91 3.58 -11.14 -24.89
C ALA A 91 2.53 -11.88 -25.74
N GLY A 92 1.63 -11.15 -26.41
CA GLY A 92 0.61 -11.70 -27.31
C GLY A 92 -0.74 -11.99 -26.67
N ALA A 93 -0.96 -11.62 -25.40
CA ALA A 93 -2.25 -11.80 -24.75
C ALA A 93 -3.26 -10.75 -25.19
N THR A 94 -4.53 -11.16 -25.34
CA THR A 94 -5.66 -10.22 -25.46
C THR A 94 -6.01 -9.69 -24.08
N VAL A 95 -6.03 -8.36 -23.93
CA VAL A 95 -6.47 -7.72 -22.68
C VAL A 95 -7.99 -7.62 -22.68
N VAL A 96 -8.63 -8.20 -21.66
CA VAL A 96 -10.08 -8.34 -21.52
C VAL A 96 -10.54 -7.68 -20.23
N ALA A 97 -11.63 -6.91 -20.28
CA ALA A 97 -12.29 -6.39 -19.08
C ALA A 97 -13.77 -6.12 -19.34
N ARG A 98 -14.53 -5.79 -18.30
CA ARG A 98 -15.89 -5.27 -18.49
C ARG A 98 -15.83 -3.91 -19.21
N GLU A 99 -16.86 -3.57 -19.98
CA GLU A 99 -16.92 -2.26 -20.66
C GLU A 99 -16.78 -1.09 -19.66
N MET A 100 -17.49 -1.17 -18.54
CA MET A 100 -17.40 -0.18 -17.46
C MET A 100 -15.99 -0.07 -16.86
N THR A 101 -15.25 -1.17 -16.76
CA THR A 101 -13.85 -1.16 -16.29
C THR A 101 -12.97 -0.36 -17.24
N LYS A 102 -13.10 -0.60 -18.56
CA LYS A 102 -12.37 0.17 -19.57
C LYS A 102 -12.74 1.67 -19.51
N ASP A 103 -14.02 1.99 -19.32
CA ASP A 103 -14.46 3.38 -19.18
C ASP A 103 -13.89 4.05 -17.92
N PHE A 104 -13.82 3.35 -16.80
CA PHE A 104 -13.24 3.89 -15.56
C PHE A 104 -11.72 4.03 -15.66
N MET A 105 -11.03 3.13 -16.35
CA MET A 105 -9.59 3.28 -16.63
C MET A 105 -9.28 4.59 -17.39
N VAL A 106 -10.22 5.09 -18.20
CA VAL A 106 -10.08 6.36 -18.92
C VAL A 106 -10.52 7.54 -18.06
N ASN A 107 -11.67 7.43 -17.40
CA ASN A 107 -12.37 8.58 -16.82
C ASN A 107 -12.14 8.77 -15.31
N ARG A 108 -11.77 7.71 -14.58
CA ARG A 108 -11.52 7.76 -13.12
C ARG A 108 -10.03 7.73 -12.80
N SER A 109 -9.23 6.95 -13.54
CA SER A 109 -7.79 6.82 -13.26
C SER A 109 -7.03 8.14 -13.09
N PRO A 110 -7.27 9.24 -13.85
CA PRO A 110 -6.54 10.49 -13.64
C PRO A 110 -6.60 11.04 -12.20
N ARG A 111 -7.76 10.95 -11.53
CA ARG A 111 -7.91 11.40 -10.13
C ARG A 111 -7.21 10.43 -9.15
N GLN A 112 -7.30 9.12 -9.41
CA GLN A 112 -6.59 8.11 -8.63
C GLN A 112 -5.07 8.31 -8.73
N GLU A 113 -4.56 8.50 -9.94
CA GLU A 113 -3.14 8.69 -10.22
C GLU A 113 -2.59 9.96 -9.57
N ALA A 114 -3.32 11.09 -9.68
CA ALA A 114 -2.92 12.34 -9.03
C ALA A 114 -2.79 12.15 -7.51
N PHE A 115 -3.74 11.44 -6.89
CA PHE A 115 -3.69 11.11 -5.48
C PHE A 115 -2.48 10.23 -5.14
N LEU A 116 -2.28 9.12 -5.84
CA LEU A 116 -1.15 8.21 -5.57
C LEU A 116 0.20 8.90 -5.78
N ARG A 117 0.37 9.72 -6.83
CA ARG A 117 1.59 10.53 -7.04
C ARG A 117 1.82 11.52 -5.89
N SER A 118 0.76 12.13 -5.36
CA SER A 118 0.85 12.99 -4.16
C SER A 118 1.32 12.23 -2.91
N ARG A 119 1.13 10.90 -2.88
CA ARG A 119 1.59 9.98 -1.82
C ARG A 119 2.94 9.33 -2.12
N GLY A 120 3.62 9.75 -3.19
CA GLY A 120 4.98 9.32 -3.54
C GLY A 120 5.07 8.07 -4.40
N PHE A 121 3.98 7.63 -5.02
CA PHE A 121 4.00 6.48 -5.94
C PHE A 121 4.55 6.87 -7.31
N THR A 122 5.42 6.02 -7.86
CA THR A 122 5.98 6.17 -9.21
C THR A 122 5.22 5.25 -10.15
N LEU A 123 4.00 5.65 -10.53
CA LEU A 123 3.01 4.82 -11.23
C LEU A 123 3.44 4.27 -12.61
N GLY A 124 4.61 4.68 -13.12
CA GLY A 124 5.10 4.27 -14.44
C GLY A 124 4.28 4.85 -15.59
N ASP A 125 4.40 4.19 -16.75
CA ASP A 125 3.61 4.49 -17.94
C ASP A 125 2.16 4.03 -17.77
N PRO A 126 1.18 4.70 -18.40
CA PRO A 126 -0.23 4.31 -18.33
C PRO A 126 -0.48 2.86 -18.78
N PRO A 127 -1.48 2.18 -18.21
CA PRO A 127 -1.83 0.81 -18.59
C PRO A 127 -2.30 0.72 -20.04
N PHE A 128 -1.94 -0.37 -20.72
CA PHE A 128 -2.59 -0.75 -21.97
C PHE A 128 -4.08 -1.06 -21.72
N LEU A 129 -4.97 -0.41 -22.48
CA LEU A 129 -6.41 -0.54 -22.30
C LEU A 129 -6.95 -1.88 -22.87
N PRO A 130 -8.03 -2.43 -22.28
CA PRO A 130 -8.69 -3.63 -22.79
C PRO A 130 -9.08 -3.52 -24.28
N GLN A 131 -8.70 -4.53 -25.07
CA GLN A 131 -9.07 -4.66 -26.49
C GLN A 131 -10.46 -5.27 -26.64
N GLN A 132 -10.75 -6.28 -25.83
CA GLN A 132 -12.02 -6.99 -25.81
C GLN A 132 -12.78 -6.62 -24.55
N THR A 133 -14.03 -6.19 -24.71
CA THR A 133 -14.92 -5.87 -23.59
C THR A 133 -16.15 -6.76 -23.59
N PHE A 134 -16.80 -6.85 -22.43
CA PHE A 134 -18.11 -7.48 -22.27
C PHE A 134 -19.01 -6.61 -21.38
N THR A 135 -20.32 -6.69 -21.62
CA THR A 135 -21.36 -5.98 -20.84
C THR A 135 -22.22 -6.94 -20.02
N HIS A 136 -22.39 -8.16 -20.53
CA HIS A 136 -23.10 -9.28 -19.91
C HIS A 136 -22.13 -10.42 -19.60
N GLU A 137 -22.57 -11.40 -18.81
CA GLU A 137 -21.78 -12.59 -18.52
C GLU A 137 -21.24 -13.24 -19.80
N THR A 138 -19.98 -13.65 -19.76
CA THR A 138 -19.30 -14.23 -20.92
C THR A 138 -18.38 -15.38 -20.50
N GLU A 139 -17.99 -16.20 -21.46
CA GLU A 139 -17.11 -17.36 -21.25
C GLU A 139 -15.86 -17.26 -22.12
N LEU A 140 -14.70 -17.55 -21.53
CA LEU A 140 -13.45 -17.78 -22.24
C LEU A 140 -12.99 -19.22 -21.98
N ASP A 141 -12.83 -20.02 -23.03
CA ASP A 141 -12.36 -21.40 -22.90
C ASP A 141 -10.85 -21.52 -23.16
N LEU A 142 -10.10 -21.85 -22.11
CA LEU A 142 -8.66 -22.13 -22.20
C LEU A 142 -8.34 -23.57 -22.65
N GLY A 143 -9.34 -24.37 -23.01
CA GLY A 143 -9.23 -25.79 -23.37
C GLY A 143 -9.43 -26.68 -22.15
N ASN A 144 -10.60 -27.33 -22.07
CA ASN A 144 -11.06 -28.09 -20.89
C ASN A 144 -10.99 -27.26 -19.59
N GLN A 145 -11.13 -25.94 -19.72
CA GLN A 145 -10.97 -25.00 -18.61
C GLN A 145 -11.76 -23.72 -18.92
N PRO A 146 -13.10 -23.75 -18.81
CA PRO A 146 -13.95 -22.59 -19.04
C PRO A 146 -13.80 -21.58 -17.89
N LEU A 147 -13.69 -20.31 -18.26
CA LEU A 147 -13.70 -19.15 -17.36
C LEU A 147 -14.98 -18.38 -17.58
N HIS A 148 -15.84 -18.27 -16.57
CA HIS A 148 -17.06 -17.45 -16.66
C HIS A 148 -16.81 -16.10 -15.99
N LEU A 149 -16.83 -15.04 -16.80
CA LEU A 149 -16.65 -13.67 -16.35
C LEU A 149 -18.03 -13.11 -16.02
N VAL A 150 -18.27 -12.79 -14.75
CA VAL A 150 -19.57 -12.42 -14.21
C VAL A 150 -19.47 -11.15 -13.36
N HIS A 151 -20.50 -10.30 -13.41
CA HIS A 151 -20.64 -9.15 -12.52
C HIS A 151 -21.71 -9.46 -11.49
N LEU A 152 -21.30 -9.74 -10.25
CA LEU A 152 -22.20 -10.18 -9.17
C LEU A 152 -22.86 -9.02 -8.43
N GLY A 153 -22.45 -7.78 -8.74
CA GLY A 153 -22.90 -6.56 -8.07
C GLY A 153 -21.73 -5.64 -7.75
N LYS A 154 -22.06 -4.52 -7.09
CA LYS A 154 -21.08 -3.51 -6.66
C LYS A 154 -20.34 -3.99 -5.42
N ALA A 155 -19.04 -3.75 -5.36
CA ALA A 155 -18.19 -4.14 -4.24
C ALA A 155 -17.23 -2.99 -3.89
N GLU A 156 -15.92 -3.25 -3.84
CA GLU A 156 -14.89 -2.23 -3.70
C GLU A 156 -15.04 -1.15 -4.80
N THR A 157 -15.36 -1.60 -6.02
CA THR A 157 -15.75 -0.77 -7.16
C THR A 157 -17.11 -1.16 -7.75
N ASP A 158 -17.69 -0.26 -8.55
CA ASP A 158 -18.93 -0.53 -9.28
C ASP A 158 -18.75 -1.48 -10.48
N ASP A 159 -17.52 -1.62 -11.00
CA ASP A 159 -17.19 -2.39 -12.19
C ASP A 159 -16.62 -3.79 -11.89
N ALA A 160 -16.60 -4.19 -10.60
CA ALA A 160 -16.05 -5.44 -10.13
C ALA A 160 -16.53 -6.67 -10.93
N THR A 161 -15.57 -7.42 -11.46
CA THR A 161 -15.79 -8.67 -12.19
C THR A 161 -15.24 -9.84 -11.40
N ALA A 162 -16.06 -10.87 -11.19
CA ALA A 162 -15.63 -12.17 -10.70
C ALA A 162 -15.38 -13.13 -11.87
N ILE A 163 -14.39 -14.00 -11.74
CA ILE A 163 -14.07 -15.04 -12.72
C ILE A 163 -14.32 -16.39 -12.04
N ARG A 164 -15.40 -17.06 -12.43
CA ARG A 164 -15.68 -18.42 -11.97
C ARG A 164 -14.87 -19.42 -12.79
N VAL A 165 -14.30 -20.40 -12.09
CA VAL A 165 -13.49 -21.48 -12.68
C VAL A 165 -14.10 -22.82 -12.26
N PRO A 166 -15.24 -23.24 -12.86
CA PRO A 166 -16.05 -24.35 -12.32
C PRO A 166 -15.30 -25.69 -12.27
N ALA A 167 -14.46 -25.97 -13.27
CA ALA A 167 -13.65 -27.20 -13.32
C ALA A 167 -12.71 -27.35 -12.12
N GLU A 168 -12.34 -26.24 -11.47
CA GLU A 168 -11.42 -26.19 -10.33
C GLU A 168 -12.14 -25.81 -9.02
N ASN A 169 -13.46 -25.61 -9.10
CA ASN A 169 -14.34 -25.18 -8.00
C ASN A 169 -13.78 -23.97 -7.21
N CYS A 170 -13.37 -22.93 -7.93
CA CYS A 170 -12.90 -21.69 -7.34
C CYS A 170 -13.42 -20.45 -8.07
N ILE A 171 -13.33 -19.30 -7.40
CA ILE A 171 -13.68 -17.99 -7.96
C ILE A 171 -12.52 -17.03 -7.72
N VAL A 172 -12.11 -16.29 -8.75
CA VAL A 172 -11.25 -15.11 -8.61
C VAL A 172 -12.17 -13.91 -8.42
N SER A 173 -12.03 -13.19 -7.31
CA SER A 173 -12.98 -12.15 -6.90
C SER A 173 -12.49 -10.72 -7.13
N GLY A 174 -11.21 -10.55 -7.47
CA GLY A 174 -10.54 -9.26 -7.32
C GLY A 174 -10.78 -8.72 -5.91
N ASP A 175 -10.99 -7.41 -5.82
CA ASP A 175 -11.16 -6.71 -4.54
C ASP A 175 -12.56 -6.81 -3.94
N THR A 176 -13.46 -7.57 -4.58
CA THR A 176 -14.71 -7.99 -3.91
C THR A 176 -14.44 -8.74 -2.62
N VAL A 177 -13.33 -9.49 -2.57
CA VAL A 177 -12.81 -10.10 -1.35
C VAL A 177 -11.38 -9.67 -1.17
N MET A 178 -11.08 -9.13 0.02
CA MET A 178 -9.72 -8.86 0.47
C MET A 178 -9.51 -9.57 1.80
N THR A 179 -8.35 -10.19 1.96
CA THR A 179 -8.00 -10.86 3.22
C THR A 179 -6.60 -10.43 3.63
N GLY A 180 -6.14 -10.92 4.78
CA GLY A 180 -4.75 -10.71 5.16
C GLY A 180 -4.48 -9.46 5.99
N SER A 181 -5.37 -8.47 5.91
CA SER A 181 -5.28 -7.25 6.70
C SER A 181 -6.66 -6.62 6.82
N PHE A 182 -6.73 -5.56 7.61
CA PHE A 182 -7.91 -4.71 7.62
C PHE A 182 -8.16 -4.19 6.19
N PRO A 183 -9.37 -4.40 5.63
CA PRO A 183 -9.67 -4.10 4.22
C PRO A 183 -9.67 -2.58 3.98
N ILE A 184 -9.31 -2.18 2.77
CA ILE A 184 -9.59 -0.82 2.29
C ILE A 184 -11.00 -0.82 1.73
N PHE A 185 -11.88 0.02 2.28
CA PHE A 185 -13.28 0.05 1.85
C PHE A 185 -13.51 1.10 0.74
N GLY A 186 -12.68 1.10 -0.30
CA GLY A 186 -12.76 2.07 -1.40
C GLY A 186 -11.67 3.14 -1.35
N GLN A 187 -11.26 3.62 -2.53
CA GLN A 187 -10.18 4.60 -2.66
C GLN A 187 -10.49 5.92 -1.92
N PRO A 188 -9.47 6.57 -1.32
CA PRO A 188 -9.67 7.78 -0.51
C PRO A 188 -10.31 8.96 -1.25
N VAL A 189 -10.17 9.00 -2.58
CA VAL A 189 -10.59 10.13 -3.43
C VAL A 189 -11.75 9.79 -4.38
N MET A 190 -12.37 8.62 -4.22
CA MET A 190 -13.44 8.13 -5.10
C MET A 190 -14.75 7.84 -4.34
N ASN A 191 -15.88 7.88 -5.05
CA ASN A 191 -17.19 7.49 -4.52
C ASN A 191 -17.46 6.02 -4.84
N GLU A 192 -16.78 5.14 -4.12
CA GLU A 192 -16.85 3.69 -4.26
C GLU A 192 -16.62 3.01 -2.90
N GLY A 193 -16.72 1.69 -2.86
CA GLY A 193 -16.56 0.87 -1.67
C GLY A 193 -17.78 0.90 -0.74
N LEU A 194 -17.53 0.86 0.58
CA LEU A 194 -18.57 0.68 1.61
C LEU A 194 -19.38 1.97 1.87
N MET A 195 -20.17 2.39 0.86
CA MET A 195 -20.92 3.65 0.79
C MET A 195 -22.20 3.66 1.63
N ALA A 196 -22.11 3.29 2.91
CA ALA A 196 -23.23 3.27 3.85
C ALA A 196 -24.48 2.51 3.35
N ASN A 197 -24.29 1.51 2.49
CA ASN A 197 -25.35 0.64 1.99
C ASN A 197 -24.90 -0.83 2.11
N HIS A 198 -25.73 -1.77 1.66
CA HIS A 198 -25.43 -3.21 1.74
C HIS A 198 -25.02 -3.81 0.40
N ASP A 199 -24.66 -3.01 -0.61
CA ASP A 199 -24.39 -3.51 -1.96
C ASP A 199 -23.21 -4.49 -1.96
N TRP A 200 -22.09 -4.13 -1.33
CA TRP A 200 -20.92 -5.01 -1.22
C TRP A 200 -21.23 -6.30 -0.45
N ILE A 201 -21.92 -6.19 0.70
CA ILE A 201 -22.39 -7.34 1.49
C ILE A 201 -23.25 -8.28 0.61
N ASN A 202 -24.14 -7.73 -0.21
CA ASN A 202 -25.01 -8.51 -1.08
C ASN A 202 -24.22 -9.18 -2.21
N THR A 203 -23.23 -8.48 -2.79
CA THR A 203 -22.32 -9.06 -3.79
C THR A 203 -21.51 -10.22 -3.21
N ILE A 204 -21.00 -10.11 -1.97
CA ILE A 204 -20.31 -11.21 -1.30
C ILE A 204 -21.26 -12.38 -1.04
N LYS A 205 -22.52 -12.12 -0.64
CA LYS A 205 -23.53 -13.17 -0.47
C LYS A 205 -23.87 -13.87 -1.77
N GLU A 206 -24.01 -13.13 -2.87
CA GLU A 206 -24.24 -13.69 -4.20
C GLU A 206 -23.07 -14.59 -4.63
N LEU A 207 -21.83 -14.15 -4.39
CA LEU A 207 -20.63 -14.95 -4.64
C LEU A 207 -20.66 -16.30 -3.90
N ARG A 208 -21.16 -16.33 -2.65
CA ARG A 208 -21.26 -17.56 -1.86
C ARG A 208 -22.27 -18.57 -2.40
N THR A 209 -23.26 -18.14 -3.19
CA THR A 209 -24.27 -19.06 -3.76
C THR A 209 -23.68 -20.08 -4.72
N TYR A 210 -22.50 -19.81 -5.26
CA TYR A 210 -21.74 -20.72 -6.10
C TYR A 210 -20.96 -21.80 -5.33
N GLU A 211 -20.99 -21.76 -4.00
CA GLU A 211 -20.31 -22.72 -3.10
C GLU A 211 -18.84 -23.00 -3.49
N PRO A 212 -18.01 -21.96 -3.77
CA PRO A 212 -16.63 -22.19 -4.18
C PRO A 212 -15.82 -22.84 -3.06
N LYS A 213 -15.00 -23.85 -3.37
CA LYS A 213 -14.06 -24.44 -2.40
C LYS A 213 -12.99 -23.44 -1.96
N SER A 214 -12.68 -22.46 -2.80
CA SER A 214 -11.67 -21.44 -2.53
C SER A 214 -11.95 -20.17 -3.34
N ILE A 215 -11.68 -19.02 -2.73
CA ILE A 215 -11.78 -17.71 -3.37
C ILE A 215 -10.38 -17.11 -3.46
N LEU A 216 -10.00 -16.67 -4.65
CA LEU A 216 -8.73 -16.00 -4.92
C LEU A 216 -8.97 -14.48 -4.86
N PRO A 217 -8.56 -13.81 -3.77
CA PRO A 217 -8.79 -12.38 -3.60
C PRO A 217 -7.78 -11.55 -4.38
N GLY A 218 -8.12 -10.29 -4.65
CA GLY A 218 -7.20 -9.31 -5.22
C GLY A 218 -6.06 -8.93 -4.28
N HIS A 219 -6.27 -9.05 -2.96
CA HIS A 219 -5.22 -8.90 -1.95
C HIS A 219 -5.30 -9.96 -0.85
N GLY A 220 -4.14 -10.37 -0.35
CA GLY A 220 -4.03 -11.27 0.81
C GLY A 220 -3.89 -12.76 0.47
N PRO A 221 -3.95 -13.65 1.47
CA PRO A 221 -3.99 -15.10 1.25
C PRO A 221 -5.32 -15.58 0.64
N LEU A 222 -5.35 -16.82 0.14
CA LEU A 222 -6.56 -17.47 -0.34
C LEU A 222 -7.69 -17.42 0.72
N ALA A 223 -8.89 -17.06 0.31
CA ALA A 223 -10.04 -16.91 1.19
C ALA A 223 -10.94 -18.15 1.19
N ARG A 224 -11.50 -18.46 2.36
CA ARG A 224 -12.55 -19.45 2.60
C ARG A 224 -13.63 -18.83 3.49
N ASP A 225 -14.58 -19.64 3.97
CA ASP A 225 -15.71 -19.16 4.76
C ASP A 225 -15.31 -18.27 5.95
N ALA A 226 -14.27 -18.63 6.71
CA ALA A 226 -13.86 -17.85 7.87
C ALA A 226 -13.39 -16.42 7.51
N GLU A 227 -12.65 -16.26 6.41
CA GLU A 227 -12.23 -14.95 5.93
C GLU A 227 -13.42 -14.13 5.40
N ILE A 228 -14.35 -14.78 4.71
CA ILE A 228 -15.57 -14.13 4.20
C ILE A 228 -16.49 -13.69 5.34
N ASP A 229 -16.68 -14.55 6.34
CA ASP A 229 -17.50 -14.24 7.52
C ASP A 229 -16.88 -13.08 8.32
N LEU A 230 -15.55 -13.03 8.41
CA LEU A 230 -14.85 -11.89 9.03
C LEU A 230 -15.05 -10.60 8.23
N LEU A 231 -14.89 -10.62 6.90
CA LEU A 231 -15.10 -9.44 6.05
C LEU A 231 -16.52 -8.89 6.21
N LEU A 232 -17.54 -9.75 6.10
CA LEU A 232 -18.95 -9.40 6.29
C LEU A 232 -19.23 -8.84 7.70
N LYS A 233 -18.56 -9.38 8.73
CA LYS A 233 -18.67 -8.90 10.11
C LYS A 233 -18.06 -7.51 10.28
N ILE A 234 -16.91 -7.24 9.64
CA ILE A 234 -16.28 -5.91 9.63
C ILE A 234 -17.20 -4.91 8.96
N GLU A 235 -17.65 -5.19 7.74
CA GLU A 235 -18.53 -4.31 6.96
C GLU A 235 -19.79 -3.97 7.76
N SER A 236 -20.46 -4.99 8.29
CA SER A 236 -21.69 -4.83 9.06
C SER A 236 -21.48 -4.00 10.34
N TYR A 237 -20.34 -4.18 11.03
CA TYR A 237 -19.98 -3.41 12.21
C TYR A 237 -19.86 -1.91 11.89
N PHE A 238 -19.09 -1.53 10.87
CA PHE A 238 -18.89 -0.11 10.55
C PHE A 238 -20.15 0.52 9.96
N LEU A 239 -20.91 -0.20 9.12
CA LEU A 239 -22.22 0.27 8.64
C LEU A 239 -23.18 0.59 9.79
N THR A 240 -23.19 -0.24 10.84
CA THR A 240 -24.08 -0.07 12.00
C THR A 240 -23.60 1.04 12.93
N GLU A 241 -22.34 0.98 13.37
CA GLU A 241 -21.83 1.85 14.44
C GLU A 241 -21.62 3.29 13.98
N VAL A 242 -21.21 3.50 12.73
CA VAL A 242 -21.06 4.85 12.17
C VAL A 242 -22.44 5.48 11.95
N ARG A 243 -23.38 4.75 11.33
CA ARG A 243 -24.76 5.23 11.11
C ARG A 243 -25.42 5.67 12.41
N LYS A 244 -25.36 4.82 13.44
CA LYS A 244 -25.90 5.12 14.77
C LYS A 244 -25.42 6.47 15.31
N ARG A 245 -24.12 6.77 15.17
CA ARG A 245 -23.52 8.02 15.69
C ARG A 245 -23.86 9.24 14.84
N VAL A 246 -23.91 9.07 13.52
CA VAL A 246 -24.35 10.14 12.61
C VAL A 246 -25.82 10.51 12.87
N GLU A 247 -26.70 9.52 13.06
CA GLU A 247 -28.11 9.74 13.39
C GLU A 247 -28.31 10.43 14.75
N GLN A 248 -27.34 10.29 15.66
CA GLN A 248 -27.30 11.01 16.94
C GLN A 248 -26.76 12.45 16.82
N GLY A 249 -26.34 12.89 15.63
CA GLY A 249 -25.76 14.22 15.40
C GLY A 249 -24.34 14.39 15.95
N ILE A 250 -23.62 13.28 16.20
CA ILE A 250 -22.24 13.33 16.70
C ILE A 250 -21.32 13.87 15.60
N SER A 251 -20.44 14.82 15.96
CA SER A 251 -19.46 15.38 15.02
C SER A 251 -18.46 14.32 14.55
N LEU A 252 -17.91 14.47 13.33
CA LEU A 252 -16.93 13.51 12.79
C LEU A 252 -15.73 13.28 13.73
N ASN A 253 -15.19 14.35 14.32
CA ASN A 253 -14.04 14.27 15.23
C ASN A 253 -14.39 13.46 16.49
N THR A 254 -15.56 13.72 17.07
CA THR A 254 -16.04 12.98 18.25
C THR A 254 -16.32 11.52 17.88
N LEU A 255 -16.94 11.27 16.73
CA LEU A 255 -17.25 9.92 16.23
C LEU A 255 -15.96 9.09 16.06
N LEU A 256 -14.95 9.66 15.39
CA LEU A 256 -13.64 9.03 15.21
C LEU A 256 -13.00 8.69 16.56
N ALA A 257 -12.90 9.67 17.46
CA ALA A 257 -12.29 9.48 18.77
C ALA A 257 -13.01 8.42 19.61
N GLU A 258 -14.35 8.47 19.67
CA GLU A 258 -15.15 7.49 20.42
C GLU A 258 -15.03 6.09 19.85
N MET A 259 -15.11 5.92 18.52
CA MET A 259 -15.02 4.60 17.91
C MET A 259 -13.63 4.01 18.05
N GLU A 260 -12.56 4.77 17.78
CA GLU A 260 -11.17 4.31 17.92
C GLU A 260 -10.84 3.91 19.37
N ALA A 261 -11.33 4.68 20.35
CA ALA A 261 -11.18 4.37 21.77
C ALA A 261 -11.95 3.11 22.20
N ASN A 262 -13.04 2.76 21.51
CA ASN A 262 -13.95 1.67 21.88
C ASN A 262 -14.05 0.54 20.84
N LEU A 263 -13.06 0.39 19.95
CA LEU A 263 -13.02 -0.72 19.01
C LEU A 263 -13.03 -2.07 19.76
N PRO A 264 -13.87 -3.03 19.35
CA PRO A 264 -13.83 -4.39 19.85
C PRO A 264 -12.46 -5.04 19.69
N ASP A 265 -12.06 -5.90 20.62
CA ASP A 265 -10.77 -6.60 20.58
C ASP A 265 -10.54 -7.39 19.29
N TRP A 266 -11.60 -7.97 18.71
CA TRP A 266 -11.52 -8.71 17.45
C TRP A 266 -11.24 -7.82 16.23
N ILE A 267 -11.51 -6.51 16.30
CA ILE A 267 -11.07 -5.54 15.29
C ILE A 267 -9.63 -5.13 15.57
N ARG A 268 -9.29 -4.85 16.84
CA ARG A 268 -7.93 -4.46 17.26
C ARG A 268 -6.88 -5.54 16.97
N SER A 269 -7.29 -6.80 16.86
CA SER A 269 -6.39 -7.91 16.53
C SER A 269 -6.10 -8.06 15.02
N ILE A 270 -6.79 -7.30 14.16
CA ILE A 270 -6.59 -7.35 12.71
C ILE A 270 -5.41 -6.45 12.34
N ALA A 271 -4.46 -6.98 11.56
CA ALA A 271 -3.30 -6.21 11.10
C ALA A 271 -3.72 -5.08 10.16
N GLU A 272 -3.22 -3.87 10.39
CA GLU A 272 -3.42 -2.71 9.52
C GLU A 272 -2.24 -2.58 8.55
N VAL A 273 -2.50 -2.74 7.25
CA VAL A 273 -1.48 -2.58 6.20
C VAL A 273 -1.85 -1.41 5.31
N TRP A 274 -3.00 -1.46 4.66
CA TRP A 274 -3.52 -0.37 3.81
C TRP A 274 -4.75 0.27 4.44
N GLY A 275 -5.78 -0.53 4.70
CA GLY A 275 -6.97 -0.13 5.44
C GLY A 275 -6.72 0.02 6.94
N THR A 276 -7.56 0.83 7.57
CA THR A 276 -7.62 1.02 9.03
C THR A 276 -9.08 1.17 9.46
N PRO A 277 -9.41 0.91 10.75
CA PRO A 277 -10.71 1.25 11.31
C PRO A 277 -11.12 2.70 11.07
N ARG A 278 -10.17 3.64 11.18
CA ARG A 278 -10.37 5.06 10.86
C ARG A 278 -10.89 5.26 9.43
N TYR A 279 -10.30 4.57 8.47
CA TYR A 279 -10.69 4.70 7.07
C TYR A 279 -12.06 4.07 6.79
N ALA A 280 -12.38 2.95 7.46
CA ALA A 280 -13.73 2.39 7.42
C ALA A 280 -14.77 3.37 7.96
N ILE A 281 -14.46 4.04 9.07
CA ILE A 281 -15.31 5.08 9.65
C ILE A 281 -15.52 6.23 8.64
N LEU A 282 -14.43 6.80 8.13
CA LEU A 282 -14.46 7.90 7.17
C LEU A 282 -15.23 7.53 5.90
N ARG A 283 -15.05 6.32 5.39
CA ARG A 283 -15.76 5.84 4.21
C ARG A 283 -17.26 5.74 4.42
N VAL A 284 -17.69 5.08 5.50
CA VAL A 284 -19.12 4.92 5.80
C VAL A 284 -19.73 6.28 6.13
N TYR A 285 -19.05 7.11 6.93
CA TYR A 285 -19.48 8.47 7.24
C TYR A 285 -19.71 9.28 5.97
N ARG A 286 -18.78 9.21 5.02
CA ARG A 286 -18.92 9.87 3.72
C ARG A 286 -20.14 9.41 2.93
N GLY A 287 -20.54 8.14 3.06
CA GLY A 287 -21.77 7.61 2.44
C GLY A 287 -23.07 8.08 3.11
N LEU A 288 -22.99 8.67 4.31
CA LEU A 288 -24.15 9.15 5.07
C LEU A 288 -24.40 10.66 4.95
N ILE A 289 -23.42 11.42 4.47
CA ILE A 289 -23.50 12.88 4.37
C ILE A 289 -23.62 13.34 2.91
N ASP A 290 -24.28 14.47 2.72
CA ASP A 290 -24.30 15.18 1.44
C ASP A 290 -23.06 16.07 1.35
N ASP A 291 -22.06 15.58 0.62
CA ASP A 291 -20.78 16.24 0.40
C ASP A 291 -20.49 16.20 -1.11
N PRO A 292 -20.19 17.34 -1.75
CA PRO A 292 -19.91 17.39 -3.19
C PRO A 292 -18.53 16.80 -3.55
N GLU A 293 -17.58 16.74 -2.60
CA GLU A 293 -16.24 16.23 -2.87
C GLU A 293 -16.23 14.69 -2.83
N PRO A 294 -15.79 14.00 -3.90
CA PRO A 294 -15.81 12.54 -3.91
C PRO A 294 -14.68 11.96 -3.07
N GLY A 295 -14.98 10.82 -2.43
CA GLY A 295 -14.12 10.19 -1.46
C GLY A 295 -14.17 10.86 -0.08
N TRP A 296 -13.26 10.45 0.79
CA TRP A 296 -13.21 10.85 2.20
C TRP A 296 -11.87 11.49 2.60
N GLN A 297 -10.92 11.58 1.66
CA GLN A 297 -9.56 12.04 1.93
C GLN A 297 -9.49 13.48 2.46
N HIS A 298 -10.39 14.37 2.05
CA HIS A 298 -10.46 15.76 2.52
C HIS A 298 -11.00 15.88 3.95
N LEU A 299 -11.71 14.86 4.45
CA LEU A 299 -12.23 14.79 5.82
C LEU A 299 -11.22 14.18 6.81
N LYS A 300 -10.20 13.48 6.29
CA LYS A 300 -9.23 12.73 7.08
C LYS A 300 -8.28 13.68 7.84
N PRO A 301 -8.19 13.60 9.18
CA PRO A 301 -7.14 14.28 9.94
C PRO A 301 -5.73 13.79 9.55
N SER A 302 -4.71 14.59 9.85
CA SER A 302 -3.31 14.17 9.69
C SER A 302 -3.00 12.98 10.59
N ALA A 303 -2.22 12.02 10.08
CA ALA A 303 -1.66 10.95 10.90
C ALA A 303 -0.43 11.39 11.72
N ILE A 304 0.13 12.58 11.44
CA ILE A 304 1.19 13.16 12.28
C ILE A 304 0.54 13.62 13.59
N PRO A 305 0.95 13.09 14.76
CA PRO A 305 0.35 13.43 16.03
C PRO A 305 0.56 14.92 16.35
N ALA A 306 -0.49 15.58 16.81
CA ALA A 306 -0.40 16.95 17.30
C ALA A 306 0.27 16.99 18.68
N ALA A 307 1.04 18.04 18.94
CA ALA A 307 1.59 18.32 20.25
C ALA A 307 0.58 19.09 21.13
N ASP A 308 0.68 18.89 22.45
CA ASP A 308 0.11 19.82 23.40
C ASP A 308 0.84 21.17 23.33
N THR A 309 0.10 22.26 23.13
CA THR A 309 0.70 23.58 22.89
C THR A 309 1.36 24.18 24.12
N GLU A 310 0.86 23.87 25.32
CA GLU A 310 1.43 24.37 26.58
C GLU A 310 2.76 23.65 26.85
N LYS A 311 2.79 22.32 26.73
CA LYS A 311 4.02 21.54 26.85
C LYS A 311 5.07 21.94 25.82
N LEU A 312 4.66 22.23 24.59
CA LEU A 312 5.58 22.71 23.55
C LEU A 312 6.22 24.04 23.96
N TYR A 313 5.43 24.98 24.44
CA TYR A 313 5.94 26.27 24.91
C TYR A 313 6.91 26.08 26.09
N GLU A 314 6.54 25.29 27.10
CA GLU A 314 7.41 24.99 28.25
C GLU A 314 8.75 24.38 27.86
N LYS A 315 8.75 23.45 26.88
CA LYS A 315 9.97 22.79 26.41
C LYS A 315 10.85 23.66 25.52
N THR A 316 10.30 24.70 24.87
CA THR A 316 11.02 25.46 23.84
C THR A 316 11.36 26.90 24.23
N ASN A 317 10.70 27.49 25.23
CA ASN A 317 10.80 28.91 25.54
C ASN A 317 12.21 29.39 25.97
N ALA A 318 13.02 28.50 26.56
CA ALA A 318 14.36 28.80 27.08
C ALA A 318 15.49 28.22 26.20
N LEU A 319 15.17 27.62 25.05
CA LEU A 319 16.19 27.01 24.18
C LEU A 319 16.90 28.07 23.35
N GLU A 320 18.22 28.20 23.56
CA GLU A 320 19.02 29.30 23.00
C GLU A 320 19.57 29.02 21.60
N ASP A 321 19.95 27.77 21.30
CA ASP A 321 20.58 27.36 20.04
C ASP A 321 19.92 26.10 19.45
N PHE A 322 20.26 25.76 18.19
CA PHE A 322 19.70 24.59 17.51
C PHE A 322 20.05 23.26 18.20
N GLN A 323 21.23 23.17 18.82
CA GLN A 323 21.67 21.98 19.53
C GLN A 323 20.71 21.63 20.67
N ALA A 324 20.29 22.65 21.44
CA ALA A 324 19.35 22.49 22.52
C ALA A 324 17.96 22.01 22.04
N TYR A 325 17.49 22.49 20.88
CA TYR A 325 16.25 21.97 20.25
C TYR A 325 16.39 20.50 19.87
N ARG A 326 17.52 20.12 19.28
CA ARG A 326 17.78 18.74 18.87
C ARG A 326 17.80 17.79 20.06
N GLU A 327 18.59 18.10 21.09
CA GLU A 327 18.69 17.28 22.31
C GLU A 327 17.35 17.15 23.03
N THR A 328 16.59 18.26 23.13
CA THR A 328 15.25 18.25 23.75
C THR A 328 14.27 17.38 22.96
N ALA A 329 14.29 17.47 21.62
CA ALA A 329 13.43 16.63 20.79
C ALA A 329 13.80 15.14 20.88
N GLU A 330 15.09 14.82 20.97
CA GLU A 330 15.58 13.45 21.17
C GLU A 330 15.10 12.88 22.51
N GLU A 331 15.29 13.61 23.61
CA GLU A 331 14.80 13.20 24.95
C GLU A 331 13.28 12.93 24.95
N VAL A 332 12.51 13.81 24.31
CA VAL A 332 11.05 13.69 24.21
C VAL A 332 10.66 12.48 23.34
N ALA A 333 11.38 12.23 22.24
CA ALA A 333 11.15 11.08 21.38
C ALA A 333 11.51 9.75 22.08
N GLU A 334 12.56 9.71 22.90
CA GLU A 334 12.88 8.56 23.76
C GLU A 334 11.76 8.26 24.77
N GLY A 335 11.05 9.30 25.22
CA GLY A 335 9.82 9.20 26.00
C GLY A 335 8.58 8.73 25.21
N ASN A 336 8.72 8.42 23.92
CA ASN A 336 7.65 8.09 22.96
C ASN A 336 6.61 9.19 22.70
N ASP A 337 6.90 10.45 23.03
CA ASP A 337 6.03 11.59 22.67
C ASP A 337 6.46 12.19 21.32
N PHE A 338 6.25 11.43 20.25
CA PHE A 338 6.63 11.87 18.90
C PHE A 338 5.89 13.13 18.44
N GLY A 339 4.67 13.39 18.94
CA GLY A 339 3.93 14.62 18.59
C GLY A 339 4.68 15.86 19.09
N LEU A 340 5.06 15.85 20.37
CA LEU A 340 5.83 16.93 20.97
C LEU A 340 7.24 17.05 20.34
N ALA A 341 7.94 15.94 20.13
CA ALA A 341 9.28 15.96 19.53
C ALA A 341 9.27 16.55 18.11
N ILE A 342 8.29 16.15 17.27
CA ILE A 342 8.12 16.69 15.91
C ILE A 342 7.83 18.19 15.98
N ALA A 343 6.97 18.63 16.90
CA ALA A 343 6.66 20.04 17.06
C ALA A 343 7.87 20.87 17.51
N ILE A 344 8.71 20.35 18.41
CA ILE A 344 9.97 21.00 18.85
C ILE A 344 10.90 21.24 17.65
N LEU A 345 11.15 20.20 16.84
CA LEU A 345 12.01 20.36 15.65
C LEU A 345 11.35 21.24 14.59
N LYS A 346 10.02 21.22 14.45
CA LYS A 346 9.32 22.15 13.57
C LYS A 346 9.56 23.60 13.98
N THR A 347 9.42 23.92 15.27
CA THR A 347 9.77 25.24 15.82
C THR A 347 11.24 25.59 15.57
N ALA A 348 12.14 24.61 15.65
CA ALA A 348 13.55 24.81 15.31
C ALA A 348 13.75 25.20 13.84
N THR A 349 13.02 24.57 12.89
CA THR A 349 13.09 24.97 11.46
C THR A 349 12.60 26.40 11.21
N GLU A 350 11.66 26.89 12.02
CA GLU A 350 11.15 28.26 11.92
C GLU A 350 12.13 29.28 12.51
N LYS A 351 12.84 28.92 13.59
CA LYS A 351 13.88 29.76 14.22
C LYS A 351 15.19 29.78 13.43
N TYR A 352 15.54 28.67 12.77
CA TYR A 352 16.77 28.48 12.00
C TYR A 352 16.48 28.11 10.53
N PRO A 353 15.74 28.93 9.77
CA PRO A 353 15.24 28.55 8.44
C PRO A 353 16.35 28.38 7.40
N ASN A 354 17.51 29.02 7.62
CA ASN A 354 18.67 28.95 6.72
C ASN A 354 19.70 27.88 7.12
N LEU A 355 19.40 27.04 8.11
CA LEU A 355 20.29 25.97 8.58
C LEU A 355 19.83 24.63 7.99
N PRO A 356 20.58 24.01 7.04
CA PRO A 356 20.21 22.71 6.47
C PRO A 356 20.01 21.59 7.49
N ASP A 357 20.82 21.60 8.57
CA ASP A 357 20.73 20.60 9.64
C ASP A 357 19.37 20.63 10.36
N ALA A 358 18.76 21.82 10.55
CA ALA A 358 17.46 21.93 11.21
C ALA A 358 16.36 21.20 10.43
N TRP A 359 16.36 21.36 9.11
CA TRP A 359 15.43 20.69 8.22
C TRP A 359 15.70 19.19 8.09
N THR A 360 16.97 18.80 8.04
CA THR A 360 17.38 17.40 7.96
C THR A 360 17.00 16.64 9.23
N GLU A 361 17.24 17.19 10.42
CA GLU A 361 16.85 16.54 11.68
C GLU A 361 15.33 16.43 11.81
N TYR A 362 14.59 17.47 11.39
CA TYR A 362 13.13 17.41 11.33
C TYR A 362 12.63 16.28 10.41
N ALA A 363 13.20 16.17 9.20
CA ALA A 363 12.88 15.10 8.25
C ALA A 363 13.23 13.71 8.79
N ASN A 364 14.35 13.59 9.50
CA ASN A 364 14.80 12.35 10.12
C ASN A 364 13.83 11.91 11.22
N LEU A 365 13.41 12.83 12.10
CA LEU A 365 12.46 12.52 13.17
C LEU A 365 11.09 12.11 12.62
N LEU A 366 10.58 12.79 11.59
CA LEU A 366 9.35 12.36 10.89
C LEU A 366 9.46 10.94 10.35
N THR A 367 10.61 10.60 9.78
CA THR A 367 10.88 9.26 9.27
C THR A 367 10.92 8.22 10.39
N GLN A 368 11.49 8.56 11.55
CA GLN A 368 11.49 7.69 12.73
C GLN A 368 10.08 7.50 13.29
N ALA A 369 9.34 8.60 13.48
CA ALA A 369 7.98 8.62 13.99
C ALA A 369 7.01 7.83 13.10
N SER A 370 7.22 7.81 11.78
CA SER A 370 6.41 7.02 10.85
C SER A 370 6.36 5.52 11.18
N ARG A 371 7.32 5.01 11.96
CA ARG A 371 7.38 3.61 12.40
C ARG A 371 6.36 3.27 13.50
N THR A 372 5.78 4.27 14.16
CA THR A 372 4.70 4.08 15.15
C THR A 372 3.35 3.81 14.49
N VAL A 373 3.25 4.09 13.19
CA VAL A 373 2.05 3.88 12.39
C VAL A 373 2.21 2.62 11.56
N SER A 374 1.15 1.80 11.47
CA SER A 374 1.18 0.58 10.68
C SER A 374 0.80 0.85 9.22
N SER A 375 -0.28 1.61 9.00
CA SER A 375 -0.84 1.86 7.66
C SER A 375 0.12 2.57 6.72
N VAL A 376 0.25 2.02 5.51
CA VAL A 376 1.03 2.56 4.40
C VAL A 376 0.55 3.94 3.98
N LEU A 377 -0.76 4.17 3.94
CA LEU A 377 -1.36 5.44 3.54
C LEU A 377 -1.15 6.51 4.61
N GLU A 378 -1.24 6.16 5.90
CA GLU A 378 -0.98 7.08 7.01
C GLU A 378 0.51 7.48 7.09
N LYS A 379 1.43 6.54 6.85
CA LYS A 379 2.86 6.86 6.70
C LYS A 379 3.13 7.88 5.59
N GLY A 380 2.25 7.94 4.59
CA GLY A 380 2.31 8.93 3.52
C GLY A 380 2.31 10.38 4.02
N ASP A 381 1.66 10.69 5.15
CA ASP A 381 1.67 12.04 5.73
C ASP A 381 3.08 12.41 6.24
N PHE A 382 3.73 11.49 6.95
CA PHE A 382 5.10 11.66 7.46
C PHE A 382 6.12 11.78 6.33
N PHE A 383 6.04 10.89 5.33
CA PHE A 383 6.98 10.91 4.21
C PHE A 383 6.81 12.14 3.33
N ALA A 384 5.58 12.64 3.14
CA ALA A 384 5.34 13.88 2.41
C ALA A 384 5.95 15.08 3.14
N GLU A 385 5.78 15.17 4.47
CA GLU A 385 6.36 16.27 5.24
C GLU A 385 7.89 16.17 5.32
N ALA A 386 8.44 14.96 5.52
CA ALA A 386 9.88 14.73 5.50
C ALA A 386 10.50 15.13 4.16
N LYS A 387 9.78 14.85 3.05
CA LYS A 387 10.20 15.23 1.70
C LYS A 387 10.28 16.74 1.49
N LYS A 388 9.31 17.50 2.03
CA LYS A 388 9.41 18.97 1.99
C LYS A 388 10.66 19.43 2.74
N ALA A 389 10.87 18.89 3.94
CA ALA A 389 11.97 19.29 4.80
C ALA A 389 13.37 19.01 4.19
N PHE A 390 13.66 17.78 3.74
CA PHE A 390 14.96 17.52 3.12
C PHE A 390 15.16 18.23 1.78
N ASN A 391 14.08 18.56 1.05
CA ASN A 391 14.20 19.36 -0.18
C ASN A 391 14.63 20.79 0.14
N ILE A 392 14.07 21.41 1.19
CA ILE A 392 14.52 22.72 1.66
C ILE A 392 16.00 22.67 2.07
N ALA A 393 16.43 21.63 2.79
CA ALA A 393 17.83 21.45 3.13
C ALA A 393 18.75 21.42 1.89
N LEU A 394 18.32 20.73 0.83
CA LEU A 394 19.06 20.64 -0.44
C LEU A 394 18.99 21.91 -1.30
N GLU A 395 17.96 22.73 -1.14
CA GLU A 395 17.90 24.06 -1.75
C GLU A 395 18.88 25.03 -1.08
N LEU A 396 19.03 24.93 0.24
CA LEU A 396 20.00 25.71 1.03
C LEU A 396 21.44 25.27 0.79
N ASP A 397 21.67 23.95 0.73
CA ASP A 397 22.98 23.35 0.49
C ASP A 397 22.84 22.11 -0.44
N PRO A 398 23.07 22.27 -1.75
CA PRO A 398 22.97 21.18 -2.73
C PRO A 398 23.91 20.01 -2.49
N ASP A 399 24.95 20.19 -1.67
CA ASP A 399 25.92 19.17 -1.29
C ASP A 399 25.78 18.76 0.20
N HIS A 400 24.60 18.98 0.78
CA HIS A 400 24.29 18.51 2.13
C HIS A 400 24.12 16.98 2.15
N ALA A 401 25.19 16.26 2.51
CA ALA A 401 25.23 14.80 2.55
C ALA A 401 24.07 14.14 3.34
N PRO A 402 23.73 14.59 4.57
CA PRO A 402 22.62 14.02 5.33
C PRO A 402 21.26 14.12 4.63
N ALA A 403 20.97 15.23 3.94
CA ALA A 403 19.71 15.37 3.21
C ALA A 403 19.66 14.46 1.97
N HIS A 404 20.79 14.27 1.27
CA HIS A 404 20.86 13.27 0.18
C HIS A 404 20.61 11.85 0.69
N LEU A 405 21.14 11.50 1.86
CA LEU A 405 20.90 10.21 2.49
C LEU A 405 19.42 10.03 2.84
N LEU A 406 18.78 11.02 3.46
CA LEU A 406 17.35 10.98 3.78
C LEU A 406 16.47 10.92 2.53
N ARG A 407 16.81 11.69 1.50
CA ARG A 407 16.11 11.63 0.20
C ARG A 407 16.22 10.22 -0.40
N GLY A 408 17.43 9.66 -0.46
CA GLY A 408 17.66 8.30 -0.94
C GLY A 408 16.89 7.25 -0.14
N TYR A 409 16.92 7.35 1.19
CA TYR A 409 16.20 6.46 2.10
C TYR A 409 14.68 6.53 1.89
N ASN A 410 14.11 7.75 1.81
CA ASN A 410 12.69 7.98 1.59
C ASN A 410 12.21 7.38 0.26
N HIS A 411 12.96 7.62 -0.82
CA HIS A 411 12.65 7.07 -2.14
C HIS A 411 12.77 5.54 -2.17
N ILE A 412 13.84 4.97 -1.61
CA ILE A 412 14.06 3.51 -1.64
C ILE A 412 13.04 2.77 -0.78
N LEU A 413 12.69 3.29 0.41
CA LEU A 413 11.63 2.68 1.22
C LEU A 413 10.28 2.75 0.52
N SER A 414 9.95 3.89 -0.07
CA SER A 414 8.71 4.03 -0.84
C SER A 414 8.68 3.04 -2.00
N ALA A 415 9.80 2.91 -2.73
CA ALA A 415 9.92 1.95 -3.83
C ALA A 415 9.84 0.49 -3.37
N TYR A 416 10.51 0.12 -2.28
CA TYR A 416 10.41 -1.21 -1.70
C TYR A 416 8.97 -1.55 -1.28
N ARG A 417 8.26 -0.58 -0.71
CA ARG A 417 6.87 -0.74 -0.25
C ARG A 417 5.86 -0.79 -1.40
N ASN A 418 6.05 0.01 -2.42
CA ASN A 418 5.11 0.18 -3.54
C ASN A 418 5.43 -0.76 -4.72
N GLY A 419 6.62 -1.36 -4.74
CA GLY A 419 7.16 -2.06 -5.90
C GLY A 419 7.67 -1.12 -7.01
N ASP A 420 7.97 0.15 -6.70
CA ASP A 420 8.41 1.16 -7.69
C ASP A 420 9.91 1.00 -8.06
N GLU A 421 10.36 1.78 -9.04
CA GLU A 421 11.78 1.85 -9.38
C GLU A 421 12.64 2.53 -8.28
N THR A 422 13.90 2.13 -8.20
CA THR A 422 14.82 2.55 -7.11
C THR A 422 15.93 3.50 -7.57
N LYS A 423 15.98 3.84 -8.87
CA LYS A 423 17.08 4.57 -9.50
C LYS A 423 17.33 5.93 -8.87
N THR A 424 16.31 6.78 -8.80
CA THR A 424 16.42 8.14 -8.22
C THR A 424 16.87 8.11 -6.75
N GLY A 425 16.41 7.10 -6.01
CA GLY A 425 16.84 6.87 -4.63
C GLY A 425 18.31 6.50 -4.53
N LEU A 426 18.77 5.55 -5.37
CA LEU A 426 20.17 5.14 -5.46
C LEU A 426 21.10 6.30 -5.83
N GLU A 427 20.73 7.13 -6.81
CA GLU A 427 21.50 8.32 -7.19
C GLU A 427 21.74 9.26 -6.00
N SER A 428 20.72 9.44 -5.15
CA SER A 428 20.83 10.25 -3.93
C SER A 428 21.72 9.58 -2.88
N ILE A 429 21.59 8.26 -2.67
CA ILE A 429 22.47 7.52 -1.75
C ILE A 429 23.93 7.61 -2.19
N TYR A 430 24.21 7.41 -3.48
CA TYR A 430 25.58 7.53 -3.99
C TYR A 430 26.12 8.95 -3.87
N LYS A 431 25.29 9.98 -4.11
CA LYS A 431 25.70 11.37 -3.88
C LYS A 431 26.08 11.61 -2.41
N ALA A 432 25.30 11.10 -1.46
CA ALA A 432 25.62 11.19 -0.03
C ALA A 432 26.96 10.51 0.33
N LEU A 433 27.21 9.32 -0.23
CA LEU A 433 28.49 8.60 -0.04
C LEU A 433 29.68 9.36 -0.62
N VAL A 434 29.53 9.98 -1.80
CA VAL A 434 30.60 10.75 -2.46
C VAL A 434 30.93 12.03 -1.69
N ILE A 435 29.93 12.75 -1.18
CA ILE A 435 30.15 13.97 -0.38
C ILE A 435 30.84 13.63 0.95
N GLY A 436 30.42 12.54 1.60
CA GLY A 436 31.08 12.03 2.81
C GLY A 436 30.16 11.96 4.04
N ILE A 437 29.28 10.96 4.08
CA ILE A 437 28.57 10.54 5.30
C ILE A 437 29.47 9.70 6.22
N GLN A 438 29.18 9.67 7.52
CA GLN A 438 30.05 9.06 8.55
C GLN A 438 29.28 8.09 9.45
N GLY A 439 30.00 7.13 10.05
CA GLY A 439 29.47 6.22 11.06
C GLY A 439 28.20 5.46 10.62
N THR A 440 27.17 5.47 11.46
CA THR A 440 25.90 4.77 11.22
C THR A 440 25.19 5.21 9.92
N GLN A 441 25.47 6.41 9.41
CA GLN A 441 24.92 6.85 8.10
C GLN A 441 25.44 6.01 6.94
N ILE A 442 26.70 5.55 6.99
CA ILE A 442 27.27 4.63 5.99
C ILE A 442 26.52 3.29 6.02
N ALA A 443 26.21 2.78 7.22
CA ALA A 443 25.42 1.57 7.37
C ALA A 443 24.01 1.73 6.78
N GLN A 444 23.36 2.87 7.03
CA GLN A 444 22.05 3.19 6.44
C GLN A 444 22.11 3.27 4.91
N ALA A 445 23.14 3.88 4.34
CA ALA A 445 23.33 3.97 2.89
C ALA A 445 23.44 2.58 2.24
N TYR A 446 24.28 1.70 2.79
CA TYR A 446 24.41 0.33 2.28
C TYR A 446 23.15 -0.52 2.50
N PHE A 447 22.44 -0.30 3.60
CA PHE A 447 21.12 -0.92 3.81
C PHE A 447 20.12 -0.51 2.71
N CYS A 448 20.07 0.78 2.37
CA CYS A 448 19.26 1.28 1.27
C CYS A 448 19.66 0.67 -0.08
N ILE A 449 20.96 0.57 -0.38
CA ILE A 449 21.45 -0.09 -1.60
C ILE A 449 20.99 -1.56 -1.64
N GLY A 450 21.07 -2.28 -0.51
CA GLY A 450 20.61 -3.65 -0.42
C GLY A 450 19.10 -3.80 -0.64
N LEU A 451 18.29 -2.92 -0.04
CA LEU A 451 16.86 -2.88 -0.30
C LEU A 451 16.57 -2.60 -1.77
N ALA A 452 17.30 -1.69 -2.41
CA ALA A 452 17.10 -1.38 -3.82
C ALA A 452 17.36 -2.59 -4.73
N HIS A 453 18.46 -3.32 -4.48
CA HIS A 453 18.75 -4.57 -5.20
C HIS A 453 17.66 -5.62 -4.99
N ARG A 454 17.19 -5.81 -3.76
CA ARG A 454 16.09 -6.73 -3.45
C ARG A 454 14.78 -6.31 -4.12
N THR A 455 14.43 -5.02 -4.09
CA THR A 455 13.28 -4.47 -4.83
C THR A 455 13.39 -4.75 -6.31
N ASN A 456 14.60 -4.73 -6.88
CA ASN A 456 14.88 -5.03 -8.29
C ASN A 456 15.04 -6.54 -8.58
N GLY A 457 15.09 -7.38 -7.55
CA GLY A 457 15.03 -8.84 -7.67
C GLY A 457 16.40 -9.50 -7.70
N ASP A 458 17.44 -8.75 -7.30
CA ASP A 458 18.81 -9.24 -7.18
C ASP A 458 19.14 -9.49 -5.71
N GLU A 459 18.82 -10.70 -5.25
CA GLU A 459 19.04 -11.10 -3.86
C GLU A 459 20.53 -11.26 -3.53
N THR A 460 21.37 -11.53 -4.53
CA THR A 460 22.83 -11.68 -4.32
C THR A 460 23.45 -10.32 -4.00
N LEU A 461 23.21 -9.32 -4.84
CA LEU A 461 23.70 -7.96 -4.59
C LEU A 461 23.05 -7.34 -3.35
N ALA A 462 21.80 -7.70 -3.04
CA ALA A 462 21.15 -7.27 -1.80
C ALA A 462 21.92 -7.73 -0.55
N ARG A 463 22.26 -9.02 -0.48
CA ARG A 463 23.01 -9.61 0.64
C ARG A 463 24.42 -9.04 0.77
N GLU A 464 25.11 -8.83 -0.34
CA GLU A 464 26.42 -8.16 -0.33
C GLU A 464 26.34 -6.75 0.25
N ALA A 465 25.31 -5.98 -0.11
CA ALA A 465 25.11 -4.64 0.42
C ALA A 465 24.72 -4.66 1.91
N PHE A 466 23.86 -5.58 2.35
CA PHE A 466 23.56 -5.73 3.79
C PHE A 466 24.79 -6.11 4.61
N ALA A 467 25.67 -6.96 4.08
CA ALA A 467 26.94 -7.29 4.73
C ALA A 467 27.84 -6.05 4.88
N LYS A 468 27.92 -5.18 3.85
CA LYS A 468 28.63 -3.90 3.93
C LYS A 468 28.02 -2.96 4.96
N ALA A 469 26.69 -2.93 5.09
CA ALA A 469 26.01 -2.15 6.11
C ALA A 469 26.38 -2.60 7.53
N ILE A 470 26.37 -3.91 7.79
CA ILE A 470 26.76 -4.49 9.08
C ILE A 470 28.25 -4.24 9.38
N ALA A 471 29.12 -4.28 8.37
CA ALA A 471 30.53 -3.96 8.53
C ALA A 471 30.77 -2.49 8.89
N ALA A 472 29.93 -1.57 8.39
CA ALA A 472 30.00 -0.15 8.72
C ALA A 472 29.50 0.17 10.13
N ASP A 473 28.43 -0.50 10.59
CA ASP A 473 27.96 -0.43 11.98
C ASP A 473 27.31 -1.76 12.39
N ALA A 474 28.02 -2.53 13.21
CA ALA A 474 27.58 -3.85 13.66
C ALA A 474 26.29 -3.80 14.50
N ARG A 475 25.90 -2.63 15.02
CA ARG A 475 24.68 -2.45 15.82
C ARG A 475 23.48 -2.01 14.98
N TYR A 476 23.66 -1.83 13.67
CA TYR A 476 22.58 -1.39 12.78
C TYR A 476 21.58 -2.52 12.51
N MET A 477 20.62 -2.67 13.42
CA MET A 477 19.60 -3.73 13.43
C MET A 477 18.86 -3.92 12.09
N PRO A 478 18.48 -2.87 11.32
CA PRO A 478 17.77 -3.07 10.05
C PRO A 478 18.55 -3.95 9.07
N ALA A 479 19.87 -3.77 8.97
CA ALA A 479 20.70 -4.58 8.09
C ALA A 479 20.87 -6.02 8.60
N GLN A 480 20.98 -6.19 9.92
CA GLN A 480 21.05 -7.53 10.53
C GLN A 480 19.79 -8.34 10.22
N LEU A 481 18.61 -7.75 10.43
CA LEU A 481 17.33 -8.41 10.16
C LEU A 481 17.15 -8.71 8.67
N ALA A 482 17.52 -7.77 7.79
CA ALA A 482 17.38 -7.95 6.36
C ALA A 482 18.31 -9.02 5.77
N ASN A 483 19.47 -9.27 6.39
CA ASN A 483 20.45 -10.27 5.95
C ASN A 483 20.11 -11.69 6.42
N MET A 484 19.26 -11.82 7.45
CA MET A 484 18.77 -13.12 7.95
C MET A 484 17.55 -13.65 7.16
N ALA A 485 16.81 -12.75 6.51
CA ALA A 485 15.69 -13.07 5.63
C ALA A 485 16.18 -13.42 4.21
#